data_AF-A0A1I6YL89-F1
#
_entry.id   AF-A0A1I6YL89-F1
#
_cell.length_a   1.000
_cell.length_b   1.000
_cell.length_c   1.000
_cell.angle_alpha   90.00
_cell.angle_beta   90.00
_cell.angle_gamma   90.00
#
_symmetry.space_group_name_H-M   'P 1'
#
loop_
_entity.id
_entity.type
_entity.pdbx_description
1 polymer ?
#
loop_
_entity_poly.entity_id
_entity_poly.type
_entity_poly.pdbx_seq_one_letter_code
_entity_poly.pdbx_strand_id
1 'polypeptide(L)' 'MVEVEVLESADLPAPWSRWDAFEGTGYERVLAPVATDGGDVEAYLYVHLAPDGG' A
#
# COMPACT_ATOMS: atom_id res chain seq x y z
N MET A 1 12.96 7.67 3.19
CA MET A 1 11.54 7.99 3.02
C MET A 1 11.21 7.79 1.56
N VAL A 2 10.09 7.15 1.25
CA VAL A 2 9.64 6.88 -0.13
C VAL A 2 8.44 7.78 -0.39
N GLU A 3 8.42 8.47 -1.53
CA GLU A 3 7.31 9.32 -1.94
C GLU A 3 6.17 8.44 -2.48
N VAL A 4 4.95 8.66 -1.98
CA VAL A 4 3.75 7.91 -2.34
C VAL A 4 2.56 8.85 -2.49
N GLU A 5 1.59 8.45 -3.30
CA GLU A 5 0.30 9.15 -3.41
C GLU A 5 -0.77 8.36 -2.65
N VAL A 6 -1.45 9.02 -1.71
CA VAL A 6 -2.52 8.41 -0.91
C VAL A 6 -3.87 8.78 -1.50
N LEU A 7 -4.68 7.77 -1.81
CA LEU A 7 -6.05 7.93 -2.27
C LEU A 7 -7.03 7.47 -1.18
N GLU A 8 -8.00 8.30 -0.83
CA GLU A 8 -9.14 7.92 0.00
C GLU A 8 -10.36 7.63 -0.89
N SER A 9 -11.01 6.49 -0.68
CA SER A 9 -12.30 6.20 -1.31
C SER A 9 -13.09 5.19 -0.48
N ALA A 10 -14.37 5.48 -0.28
CA ALA A 10 -15.30 4.61 0.44
C ALA A 10 -15.63 3.30 -0.30
N ASP A 11 -15.26 3.21 -1.58
CA ASP A 11 -15.46 2.02 -2.42
C ASP A 11 -14.21 1.10 -2.44
N LEU A 12 -13.07 1.55 -1.91
CA LEU A 12 -11.86 0.73 -1.74
C LEU A 12 -12.04 -0.54 -0.90
N PRO A 13 -12.95 -0.62 0.11
CA PRO A 13 -13.27 -1.92 0.73
C PRO A 13 -13.93 -2.94 -0.22
N ALA A 14 -14.30 -2.57 -1.46
CA ALA A 14 -14.61 -3.54 -2.52
C ALA A 14 -13.33 -4.32 -2.91
N PRO A 15 -13.48 -5.54 -3.47
CA PRO A 15 -12.69 -6.71 -3.06
C PRO A 15 -11.18 -6.46 -3.07
N TRP A 16 -10.64 -6.14 -1.90
CA TRP A 16 -9.20 -6.14 -1.59
C TRP A 16 -8.47 -7.35 -2.17
N SER A 17 -9.11 -8.53 -2.14
CA SER A 17 -8.60 -9.77 -2.74
C SER A 17 -8.33 -9.68 -4.24
N ARG A 18 -9.08 -8.86 -4.99
CA ARG A 18 -8.84 -8.62 -6.43
C ARG A 18 -7.57 -7.79 -6.63
N TRP A 19 -7.34 -6.81 -5.78
CA TRP A 19 -6.13 -5.99 -5.79
C TRP A 19 -4.92 -6.82 -5.37
N ASP A 20 -5.04 -7.62 -4.32
CA ASP A 20 -4.00 -8.58 -3.89
C ASP A 20 -3.63 -9.56 -5.01
N ALA A 21 -4.63 -10.09 -5.73
CA ALA A 21 -4.40 -10.99 -6.85
C ALA A 21 -3.79 -10.29 -8.08
N PHE A 22 -4.03 -8.99 -8.27
CA PHE A 22 -3.46 -8.21 -9.36
C PHE A 22 -1.95 -7.98 -9.15
N GLU A 23 -1.55 -7.62 -7.94
CA GLU A 23 -0.13 -7.44 -7.58
C GLU A 23 0.61 -8.79 -7.54
N GLY A 24 -0.08 -9.84 -7.10
CA GLY A 24 0.45 -11.20 -7.03
C GLY A 24 1.41 -11.42 -5.86
N THR A 25 2.09 -12.56 -5.84
CA THR A 25 2.92 -12.99 -4.69
C THR A 25 4.24 -12.24 -4.56
N GLY A 26 4.54 -11.32 -5.48
CA GLY A 26 5.72 -10.45 -5.42
C GLY A 26 5.53 -9.25 -4.50
N TYR A 27 4.31 -9.00 -4.02
CA TYR A 27 3.99 -7.86 -3.18
C TYR A 27 3.18 -8.29 -1.95
N GLU A 28 3.35 -7.59 -0.85
CA GLU A 28 2.55 -7.75 0.37
C GLU A 28 1.85 -6.43 0.70
N ARG A 29 0.56 -6.51 1.06
CA ARG A 29 -0.17 -5.35 1.59
C ARG A 29 0.16 -5.16 3.06
N VAL A 30 0.72 -4.00 3.39
CA VAL A 30 1.04 -3.60 4.76
C VAL A 30 0.29 -2.34 5.14
N LEU A 31 -0.04 -2.21 6.42
CA LEU A 31 -0.54 -0.95 6.98
C LEU A 31 0.68 -0.10 7.39
N ALA A 32 0.81 1.10 6.82
CA ALA A 32 1.94 1.98 7.07
C ALA A 32 1.48 3.41 7.37
N PRO A 33 2.18 4.12 8.28
CA PRO A 33 1.96 5.54 8.46
C PRO A 33 2.53 6.30 7.26
N VAL A 34 1.73 7.20 6.69
CA VAL A 34 2.14 8.11 5.61
C VAL A 34 2.03 9.54 6.10
N ALA A 35 3.15 10.26 6.06
CA ALA A 35 3.19 11.68 6.38
C ALA A 35 2.57 12.50 5.24
N THR A 36 1.57 13.31 5.55
CA THR A 36 0.96 14.27 4.62
C THR A 36 1.05 15.69 5.19
N ASP A 37 0.79 16.70 4.36
CA ASP A 37 0.72 18.11 4.81
C ASP A 37 -0.34 18.33 5.91
N GLY A 38 -1.41 17.52 5.89
CA GLY A 38 -2.48 17.54 6.90
C GLY A 38 -2.21 16.70 8.15
N GLY A 39 -1.06 16.03 8.24
CA GLY A 39 -0.70 15.10 9.32
C GLY A 39 -0.53 13.66 8.84
N ASP A 40 -0.10 12.79 9.76
CA ASP A 40 0.12 11.38 9.48
C ASP A 40 -1.21 10.62 9.36
N VAL A 41 -1.33 9.78 8.33
CA VAL A 41 -2.48 8.90 8.11
C VAL A 41 -2.05 7.45 7.98
N GLU A 42 -2.88 6.51 8.44
CA GLU A 42 -2.65 5.08 8.22
C GLU A 42 -3.20 4.68 6.84
N ALA A 43 -2.35 4.14 5.97
CA ALA A 43 -2.73 3.72 4.62
C ALA A 43 -2.22 2.31 4.31
N TYR A 44 -2.94 1.60 3.45
CA TYR A 44 -2.47 0.32 2.91
C TYR A 44 -1.51 0.57 1.74
N LEU A 45 -0.31 0.01 1.83
CA LEU A 45 0.71 0.03 0.78
C LEU A 45 1.02 -1.39 0.32
N TYR A 46 1.33 -1.56 -0.96
CA TYR A 46 1.88 -2.82 -1.49
C TYR A 46 3.39 -2.70 -1.58
N VAL A 47 4.11 -3.47 -0.75
CA VAL A 47 5.58 -3.49 -0.73
C VAL A 47 6.09 -4.69 -1.52
N HIS A 48 7.07 -4.45 -2.39
CA HIS A 48 7.69 -5.53 -3.16
C HIS A 48 8.55 -6.40 -2.24
N LEU A 49 8.32 -7.71 -2.29
CA LEU A 49 8.97 -8.71 -1.44
C LEU A 49 10.33 -9.19 -1.96
N ALA A 50 10.91 -8.53 -2.98
CA ALA A 50 12.25 -8.91 -3.40
C ALA A 50 13.19 -8.86 -2.18
N PRO A 51 14.04 -9.89 -1.99
CA PRO A 51 15.14 -9.73 -1.06
C PRO A 51 15.93 -8.52 -1.53
N ASP A 52 16.22 -7.58 -0.62
CA ASP A 52 17.24 -6.56 -0.85
C ASP A 52 18.42 -7.25 -1.55
N GLY A 53 18.76 -6.78 -2.75
CA GLY A 53 19.70 -7.46 -3.63
C GLY A 53 20.98 -7.88 -2.90
N GLY A 54 21.39 -9.13 -3.13
CA GLY A 54 22.76 -9.57 -2.82
C GLY A 54 23.81 -8.87 -3.69
#